data_AF-A0A918RUR3-F1
#
_entry.id   AF-A0A918RUR3-F1
#
_cell.length_a   1.000
_cell.length_b   1.000
_cell.length_c   1.000
_cell.angle_alpha   90.00
_cell.angle_beta   90.00
_cell.angle_gamma   90.00
#
_symmetry.space_group_name_H-M   'P 1'
#
loop_
_entity.id
_entity.type
_entity.pdbx_description
1 polymer ?
#
loop_
_entity_poly.entity_id
_entity_poly.type
_entity_poly.pdbx_seq_one_letter_code
_entity_poly.pdbx_strand_id
1 'polypeptide(L)'
;MLLTQSNRIRYCVTLLSLAFSMLLIQPVLAQTKEQLKKLEETTGLKGKKLKRHLAILQQSPPYKDDELQAYVTEIGNKILAQSEHAHLPYKFIVRDTEVVNAFVNGTPYVFVERGLLTLLNSEAELAAVMAHEIGHNVAKHSKKLQSKNRRDVFLANLASFLVGNSGVGNAIMAQSSVSLYEYKREAELEADSFAAKYLAGAGYEPDQLVNALAQLRDNAILAATTTGQPMAHHGLAASHPRNDKRIREAIEDASILPPGEGYIGREEYRAAIDGLVYGPNYRRNAPSGMKRYSNPTLGITFVYPETWSFKLKGSKVVLKDAEKTAQMTIEIEPTPDRKLSSEEAIKLKYPEGLVDLQKVHPDSERDLGTVGARPAQRVALIMVARNTYHFLGIAKNNQINADQDRAFVDIIRSFRPMTPKDRTADHVKEVYFERLEPGETFESMAKGAGLDDVNAELELRVLNGYYPDGEAEPGTWIKKLRQVKIEP
;
A
#
# COMPACT_ATOMS: atom_id res chain seq x y z
N MET A 1 13.77 15.80 61.40
CA MET A 1 14.20 16.28 60.06
C MET A 1 12.99 16.94 59.39
N LEU A 2 12.78 18.23 59.66
CA LEU A 2 11.59 18.99 59.23
C LEU A 2 11.83 19.55 57.82
N LEU A 3 11.12 19.02 56.83
CA LEU A 3 11.04 19.65 55.50
C LEU A 3 10.52 21.08 55.65
N THR A 4 11.30 22.06 55.20
CA THR A 4 10.95 23.47 55.18
C THR A 4 9.63 23.70 54.43
N GLN A 5 8.86 24.71 54.84
CA GLN A 5 7.54 25.03 54.26
C GLN A 5 7.59 25.19 52.72
N SER A 6 8.70 25.74 52.21
CA SER A 6 9.00 25.85 50.77
C SER A 6 9.11 24.48 50.07
N ASN A 7 9.76 23.50 50.71
CA ASN A 7 9.86 22.16 50.16
C ASN A 7 8.49 21.45 50.15
N ARG A 8 7.65 21.62 51.19
CA ARG A 8 6.29 21.06 51.21
C ARG A 8 5.41 21.62 50.09
N ILE A 9 5.50 22.93 49.81
CA ILE A 9 4.76 23.56 48.72
C ILE A 9 5.25 23.04 47.36
N ARG A 10 6.57 22.92 47.16
CA ARG A 10 7.12 22.33 45.93
C ARG A 10 6.67 20.88 45.71
N TYR A 11 6.65 20.06 46.75
CA TYR A 11 6.14 18.67 46.67
C TYR A 11 4.63 18.61 46.38
N CYS A 12 3.83 19.49 46.99
CA CYS A 12 2.40 19.56 46.68
C CYS A 12 2.13 20.01 45.25
N VAL A 13 2.89 20.99 44.73
CA VAL A 13 2.74 21.48 43.35
C VAL A 13 3.16 20.43 42.32
N THR A 14 4.23 19.66 42.58
CA THR A 14 4.62 18.55 41.69
C THR A 14 3.67 17.36 41.74
N LEU A 15 3.12 17.03 42.91
CA LEU A 15 2.08 15.99 43.02
C LEU A 15 0.77 16.42 42.35
N LEU A 16 0.37 17.69 42.47
CA LEU A 16 -0.80 18.24 41.77
C LEU A 16 -0.60 18.24 40.25
N SER A 17 0.60 18.58 39.75
CA SER A 17 0.88 18.58 38.30
C SER A 17 0.95 17.17 37.71
N LEU A 18 1.45 16.19 38.47
CA LEU A 18 1.39 14.77 38.11
C LEU A 18 -0.05 14.24 38.11
N ALA A 19 -0.85 14.58 39.12
CA ALA A 19 -2.26 14.19 39.18
C ALA A 19 -3.09 14.85 38.05
N PHE A 20 -2.81 16.12 37.74
CA PHE A 20 -3.48 16.85 36.67
C PHE A 20 -3.08 16.32 35.27
N SER A 21 -1.81 16.00 35.06
CA SER A 21 -1.36 15.36 33.81
C SER A 21 -1.95 13.96 33.64
N MET A 22 -2.05 13.16 34.71
CA MET A 22 -2.80 11.89 34.68
C MET A 22 -4.27 12.09 34.31
N LEU A 23 -4.93 13.12 34.86
CA LEU A 23 -6.34 13.43 34.59
C LEU A 23 -6.57 13.80 33.12
N LEU A 24 -5.64 14.53 32.51
CA LEU A 24 -5.67 14.92 31.10
C LEU A 24 -5.41 13.75 30.14
N ILE A 25 -4.67 12.73 30.58
CA ILE A 25 -4.36 11.53 29.77
C ILE A 25 -5.51 10.50 29.79
N GLN A 26 -6.33 10.46 30.86
CA GLN A 26 -7.48 9.53 30.95
C GLN A 26 -8.45 9.61 29.75
N PRO A 27 -8.93 10.79 29.30
CA PRO A 27 -9.85 10.88 28.16
C PRO A 27 -9.20 10.44 26.84
N VAL A 28 -7.91 10.71 26.63
CA VAL A 28 -7.16 10.25 25.44
C VAL A 28 -6.98 8.73 25.46
N LEU A 29 -6.67 8.15 26.63
CA LEU A 29 -6.61 6.69 26.81
C LEU A 29 -7.97 6.01 26.63
N ALA A 30 -9.05 6.65 27.07
CA ALA A 30 -10.41 6.16 26.85
C ALA A 30 -10.79 6.18 25.37
N GLN A 31 -10.53 7.30 24.67
CA GLN A 31 -10.80 7.45 23.25
C GLN A 31 -9.98 6.47 22.39
N THR A 32 -8.70 6.24 22.72
CA THR A 32 -7.85 5.26 22.03
C THR A 32 -8.31 3.82 22.29
N LYS A 33 -8.76 3.49 23.52
CA LYS A 33 -9.38 2.19 23.82
C LYS A 33 -10.68 1.97 23.07
N GLU A 34 -11.51 3.00 22.96
CA GLU A 34 -12.78 2.93 22.23
C GLU A 34 -12.58 2.78 20.73
N GLN A 35 -11.63 3.52 20.15
CA GLN A 35 -11.21 3.35 18.76
C GLN A 35 -10.67 1.93 18.50
N LEU A 36 -9.82 1.42 19.40
CA LEU A 36 -9.29 0.06 19.30
C LEU A 36 -10.41 -0.98 19.38
N LYS A 37 -11.35 -0.82 20.31
CA LYS A 37 -12.50 -1.73 20.46
C LYS A 37 -13.36 -1.72 19.19
N LYS A 38 -13.64 -0.55 18.63
CA LYS A 38 -14.38 -0.41 17.37
C LYS A 38 -13.65 -1.10 16.21
N LEU A 39 -12.32 -0.99 16.14
CA LEU A 39 -11.49 -1.71 15.17
C LEU A 39 -11.54 -3.23 15.39
N GLU A 40 -11.47 -3.70 16.64
CA GLU A 40 -11.60 -5.12 16.97
C GLU A 40 -12.98 -5.69 16.58
N GLU A 41 -14.06 -4.93 16.82
CA GLU A 41 -15.42 -5.30 16.44
C GLU A 41 -15.60 -5.31 14.91
N THR A 42 -15.13 -4.26 14.23
CA THR A 42 -15.27 -4.13 12.77
C THR A 42 -14.45 -5.19 12.01
N THR A 43 -13.29 -5.56 12.54
CA THR A 43 -12.39 -6.53 11.91
C THR A 43 -12.57 -7.96 12.39
N GLY A 44 -13.15 -8.17 13.58
CA GLY A 44 -13.12 -9.45 14.27
C GLY A 44 -11.71 -9.89 14.73
N LEU A 45 -10.70 -9.00 14.65
CA LEU A 45 -9.31 -9.28 14.99
C LEU A 45 -8.91 -8.60 16.30
N LYS A 46 -8.06 -9.27 17.09
CA LYS A 46 -7.53 -8.72 18.36
C LYS A 46 -6.02 -8.78 18.43
N GLY A 47 -5.44 -7.93 19.29
CA GLY A 47 -4.02 -7.97 19.65
C GLY A 47 -3.07 -7.98 18.45
N LYS A 48 -2.15 -8.96 18.39
CA LYS A 48 -1.13 -9.04 17.32
C LYS A 48 -1.73 -9.20 15.92
N LYS A 49 -2.91 -9.84 15.78
CA LYS A 49 -3.56 -10.01 14.48
C LYS A 49 -4.09 -8.68 13.95
N LEU A 50 -4.74 -7.89 14.81
CA LEU A 50 -5.24 -6.57 14.46
C LEU A 50 -4.08 -5.64 14.05
N LYS A 51 -2.99 -5.60 14.84
CA LYS A 51 -1.81 -4.78 14.50
C LYS A 51 -1.23 -5.11 13.12
N ARG A 52 -1.12 -6.40 12.78
CA ARG A 52 -0.64 -6.84 11.46
C ARG A 52 -1.61 -6.44 10.35
N HIS A 53 -2.91 -6.64 10.56
CA HIS A 53 -3.93 -6.24 9.59
C HIS A 53 -3.87 -4.72 9.31
N LEU A 54 -3.73 -3.89 10.35
CA LEU A 54 -3.59 -2.45 10.17
C LEU A 54 -2.28 -2.07 9.48
N ALA A 55 -1.17 -2.73 9.78
CA ALA A 55 0.09 -2.50 9.08
C ALA A 55 -0.02 -2.83 7.58
N ILE A 56 -0.73 -3.90 7.22
CA ILE A 56 -1.00 -4.29 5.83
C ILE A 56 -1.82 -3.19 5.11
N LEU A 57 -2.87 -2.66 5.75
CA LEU A 57 -3.68 -1.59 5.19
C LEU A 57 -2.97 -0.23 5.15
N GLN A 58 -1.99 0.00 6.04
CA GLN A 58 -1.15 1.20 6.02
C GLN A 58 -0.13 1.18 4.89
N GLN A 59 0.38 0.00 4.53
CA GLN A 59 1.30 -0.16 3.39
C GLN A 59 0.62 0.13 2.06
N SER A 60 -0.63 -0.28 1.91
CA SER A 60 -1.43 -0.01 0.71
C SER A 60 -2.91 0.06 1.08
N PRO A 61 -3.59 1.19 0.83
CA PRO A 61 -5.00 1.32 1.13
C PRO A 61 -5.85 0.43 0.19
N PRO A 62 -7.12 0.17 0.55
CA PRO A 62 -8.06 -0.41 -0.39
C PRO A 62 -8.16 0.41 -1.68
N TYR A 63 -8.30 -0.27 -2.82
CA TYR A 63 -8.56 0.38 -4.09
C TYR A 63 -9.98 0.95 -4.08
N LYS A 64 -10.12 2.21 -4.52
CA LYS A 64 -11.41 2.92 -4.49
C LYS A 64 -12.20 2.61 -5.76
N ASP A 65 -12.89 1.49 -5.73
CA ASP A 65 -13.80 1.04 -6.77
C ASP A 65 -14.78 0.05 -6.14
N ASP A 66 -15.98 0.53 -5.81
CA ASP A 66 -16.96 -0.26 -5.07
C ASP A 66 -17.53 -1.41 -5.94
N GLU A 67 -17.61 -1.21 -7.27
CA GLU A 67 -18.09 -2.23 -8.21
C GLU A 67 -17.07 -3.36 -8.35
N LEU A 68 -15.79 -3.03 -8.57
CA LEU A 68 -14.72 -4.01 -8.61
C LEU A 68 -14.57 -4.74 -7.26
N GLN A 69 -14.66 -4.01 -6.15
CA GLN A 69 -14.59 -4.60 -4.81
C GLN A 69 -15.76 -5.55 -4.55
N ALA A 70 -16.97 -5.24 -5.02
CA ALA A 70 -18.12 -6.14 -4.94
C ALA A 70 -17.90 -7.40 -5.80
N TYR A 71 -17.44 -7.24 -7.04
CA TYR A 71 -17.15 -8.34 -7.96
C TYR A 71 -16.12 -9.33 -7.39
N VAL A 72 -14.98 -8.84 -6.90
CA VAL A 72 -13.96 -9.69 -6.25
C VAL A 72 -14.51 -10.39 -5.01
N THR A 73 -15.38 -9.71 -4.25
CA THR A 73 -16.04 -10.29 -3.06
C THR A 73 -17.00 -11.41 -3.45
N GLU A 74 -17.76 -11.26 -4.53
CA GLU A 74 -18.68 -12.28 -5.03
C GLU A 74 -17.95 -13.57 -5.42
N ILE A 75 -16.90 -13.45 -6.24
CA ILE A 75 -16.05 -14.58 -6.65
C ILE A 75 -15.45 -15.25 -5.41
N GLY A 76 -14.88 -14.46 -4.50
CA GLY A 76 -14.27 -14.95 -3.26
C GLY A 76 -15.26 -15.73 -2.39
N ASN A 77 -16.48 -15.22 -2.22
CA ASN A 77 -17.54 -15.89 -1.45
C ASN A 77 -18.00 -17.19 -2.11
N LYS A 78 -18.12 -17.22 -3.45
CA LYS A 78 -18.50 -18.41 -4.22
C LYS A 78 -17.50 -19.55 -4.03
N ILE A 79 -16.20 -19.23 -4.01
CA ILE A 79 -15.12 -20.20 -3.74
C ILE A 79 -15.12 -20.62 -2.27
N LEU A 80 -15.21 -19.65 -1.35
CA LEU A 80 -15.19 -19.90 0.09
C LEU A 80 -16.31 -20.86 0.51
N ALA A 81 -17.48 -20.77 -0.12
CA ALA A 81 -18.62 -21.66 0.13
C ALA A 81 -18.29 -23.15 -0.08
N GLN A 82 -17.28 -23.46 -0.90
CA GLN A 82 -16.82 -24.83 -1.17
C GLN A 82 -15.72 -25.30 -0.21
N SER A 83 -15.27 -24.44 0.69
CA SER A 83 -14.19 -24.72 1.63
C SER A 83 -14.70 -25.08 3.02
N GLU A 84 -13.85 -25.71 3.81
CA GLU A 84 -14.10 -26.01 5.22
C GLU A 84 -14.23 -24.73 6.07
N HIS A 85 -13.89 -23.57 5.51
CA HIS A 85 -14.00 -22.25 6.14
C HIS A 85 -15.27 -21.47 5.75
N ALA A 86 -16.25 -22.08 5.05
CA ALA A 86 -17.49 -21.43 4.62
C ALA A 86 -18.29 -20.72 5.74
N HIS A 87 -18.15 -21.18 6.99
CA HIS A 87 -18.82 -20.62 8.16
C HIS A 87 -18.07 -19.44 8.80
N LEU A 88 -16.87 -19.09 8.31
CA LEU A 88 -16.03 -18.03 8.87
C LEU A 88 -16.29 -16.69 8.16
N PRO A 89 -16.19 -15.54 8.86
CA PRO A 89 -16.50 -14.23 8.31
C PRO A 89 -15.34 -13.70 7.46
N TYR A 90 -15.11 -14.30 6.30
CA TYR A 90 -14.08 -13.85 5.36
C TYR A 90 -14.39 -12.49 4.77
N LYS A 91 -13.33 -11.70 4.56
CA LYS A 91 -13.39 -10.45 3.80
C LYS A 91 -12.33 -10.48 2.70
N PHE A 92 -12.72 -10.05 1.50
CA PHE A 92 -11.85 -9.93 0.35
C PHE A 92 -11.54 -8.44 0.16
N ILE A 93 -10.28 -8.06 0.03
CA ILE A 93 -9.88 -6.64 -0.06
C ILE A 93 -9.00 -6.46 -1.29
N VAL A 94 -9.46 -5.63 -2.23
CA VAL A 94 -8.64 -5.16 -3.35
C VAL A 94 -7.79 -4.00 -2.86
N ARG A 95 -6.47 -4.06 -3.03
CA ARG A 95 -5.55 -3.00 -2.57
C ARG A 95 -4.90 -2.27 -3.75
N ASP A 96 -4.68 -0.96 -3.56
CA ASP A 96 -4.10 -0.11 -4.60
C ASP A 96 -2.57 -0.21 -4.64
N THR A 97 -2.08 -1.28 -5.26
CA THR A 97 -0.67 -1.45 -5.56
C THR A 97 -0.47 -2.08 -6.94
N GLU A 98 0.60 -1.67 -7.60
CA GLU A 98 1.02 -2.19 -8.91
C GLU A 98 1.63 -3.59 -8.81
N VAL A 99 1.93 -4.05 -7.60
CA VAL A 99 2.47 -5.38 -7.35
C VAL A 99 1.44 -6.41 -7.79
N VAL A 100 1.87 -7.38 -8.58
CA VAL A 100 1.10 -8.58 -8.89
C VAL A 100 1.11 -9.45 -7.63
N ASN A 101 0.04 -9.57 -6.86
CA ASN A 101 -0.01 -10.53 -5.75
C ASN A 101 -1.43 -10.81 -5.28
N ALA A 102 -1.58 -11.90 -4.56
CA ALA A 102 -2.65 -12.11 -3.59
C ALA A 102 -2.05 -12.84 -2.38
N PHE A 103 -2.62 -12.64 -1.19
CA PHE A 103 -2.13 -13.36 -0.02
C PHE A 103 -3.14 -13.43 1.12
N VAL A 104 -2.95 -14.45 1.95
CA VAL A 104 -3.54 -14.56 3.30
C VAL A 104 -2.48 -14.47 4.40
N ASN A 105 -2.90 -14.15 5.63
CA ASN A 105 -2.00 -14.05 6.79
C ASN A 105 -2.46 -14.87 8.01
N GLY A 106 -3.31 -15.88 7.81
CA GLY A 106 -3.89 -16.69 8.89
C GLY A 106 -5.06 -16.02 9.62
N THR A 107 -5.63 -14.97 9.03
CA THR A 107 -6.90 -14.33 9.42
C THR A 107 -7.95 -14.55 8.32
N PRO A 108 -9.25 -14.35 8.56
CA PRO A 108 -10.29 -14.49 7.53
C PRO A 108 -10.29 -13.26 6.59
N TYR A 109 -9.13 -12.94 6.05
CA TYR A 109 -8.91 -11.86 5.10
C TYR A 109 -8.06 -12.40 3.95
N VAL A 110 -8.54 -12.19 2.73
CA VAL A 110 -7.80 -12.42 1.49
C VAL A 110 -7.53 -11.05 0.87
N PHE A 111 -6.26 -10.74 0.64
CA PHE A 111 -5.86 -9.50 -0.01
C PHE A 111 -5.52 -9.79 -1.46
N VAL A 112 -6.09 -9.00 -2.38
CA VAL A 112 -5.86 -9.07 -3.81
C VAL A 112 -5.25 -7.73 -4.24
N GLU A 113 -4.08 -7.75 -4.86
CA GLU A 113 -3.46 -6.53 -5.34
C GLU A 113 -4.00 -6.16 -6.72
N ARG A 114 -4.20 -4.87 -6.99
CA ARG A 114 -4.62 -4.39 -8.32
C ARG A 114 -3.73 -4.89 -9.45
N GLY A 115 -2.40 -4.97 -9.25
CA GLY A 115 -1.49 -5.49 -10.26
C GLY A 115 -1.85 -6.91 -10.71
N LEU A 116 -2.31 -7.77 -9.80
CA LEU A 116 -2.74 -9.13 -10.15
C LEU A 116 -3.95 -9.10 -11.07
N LEU A 117 -4.94 -8.26 -10.76
CA LEU A 117 -6.16 -8.13 -11.56
C LEU A 117 -5.84 -7.70 -13.01
N THR A 118 -4.87 -6.81 -13.18
CA THR A 118 -4.44 -6.39 -14.52
C THR A 118 -3.72 -7.48 -15.30
N LEU A 119 -3.12 -8.47 -14.63
CA LEU A 119 -2.38 -9.56 -15.29
C LEU A 119 -3.31 -10.68 -15.78
N LEU A 120 -4.29 -11.09 -14.97
CA LEU A 120 -5.17 -12.22 -15.30
C LEU A 120 -6.13 -11.91 -16.46
N ASN A 121 -6.63 -12.95 -17.11
CA ASN A 121 -7.42 -12.88 -18.35
C ASN A 121 -8.81 -13.53 -18.24
N SER A 122 -9.22 -13.95 -17.05
CA SER A 122 -10.55 -14.48 -16.78
C SER A 122 -10.92 -14.46 -15.30
N GLU A 123 -12.22 -14.53 -15.02
CA GLU A 123 -12.74 -14.68 -13.66
C GLU A 123 -12.24 -15.96 -13.00
N ALA A 124 -12.20 -17.05 -13.76
CA ALA A 124 -11.74 -18.34 -13.28
C ALA A 124 -10.24 -18.35 -12.92
N GLU A 125 -9.40 -17.59 -13.61
CA GLU A 125 -7.99 -17.39 -13.23
C GLU A 125 -7.88 -16.63 -11.89
N LEU A 126 -8.69 -15.57 -11.68
CA LEU A 126 -8.74 -14.87 -10.39
C LEU A 126 -9.27 -15.78 -9.29
N ALA A 127 -10.32 -16.55 -9.60
CA ALA A 127 -10.87 -17.53 -8.70
C ALA A 127 -9.82 -18.56 -8.29
N ALA A 128 -8.99 -19.01 -9.22
CA ALA A 128 -7.96 -20.00 -8.95
C ALA A 128 -6.91 -19.49 -7.96
N VAL A 129 -6.44 -18.26 -8.15
CA VAL A 129 -5.49 -17.62 -7.23
C VAL A 129 -6.12 -17.45 -5.84
N MET A 130 -7.37 -17.00 -5.74
CA MET A 130 -8.06 -16.85 -4.46
C MET A 130 -8.33 -18.20 -3.78
N ALA A 131 -8.66 -19.24 -4.55
CA ALA A 131 -8.89 -20.60 -4.04
C ALA A 131 -7.61 -21.18 -3.42
N HIS A 132 -6.46 -20.97 -4.07
CA HIS A 132 -5.14 -21.33 -3.56
C HIS A 132 -4.83 -20.62 -2.23
N GLU A 133 -5.06 -19.31 -2.16
CA GLU A 133 -4.88 -18.53 -0.93
C GLU A 133 -5.82 -18.98 0.21
N ILE A 134 -7.07 -19.29 -0.09
CA ILE A 134 -8.01 -19.89 0.87
C ILE A 134 -7.47 -21.25 1.34
N GLY A 135 -6.94 -22.07 0.44
CA GLY A 135 -6.27 -23.34 0.73
C GLY A 135 -5.15 -23.20 1.75
N HIS A 136 -4.26 -22.21 1.59
CA HIS A 136 -3.22 -21.92 2.60
C HIS A 136 -3.79 -21.61 3.99
N ASN A 137 -4.88 -20.86 4.04
CA ASN A 137 -5.55 -20.51 5.29
C ASN A 137 -6.23 -21.72 5.94
N VAL A 138 -6.93 -22.54 5.16
CA VAL A 138 -7.59 -23.79 5.59
C VAL A 138 -6.56 -24.76 6.18
N ALA A 139 -5.46 -24.98 5.45
CA ALA A 139 -4.35 -25.84 5.87
C ALA A 139 -3.47 -25.21 6.98
N LYS A 140 -3.78 -23.97 7.39
CA LYS A 140 -3.10 -23.19 8.44
C LYS A 140 -1.59 -23.02 8.15
N HIS A 141 -1.19 -22.92 6.89
CA HIS A 141 0.21 -22.82 6.47
C HIS A 141 0.92 -21.63 7.09
N SER A 142 0.30 -20.45 7.14
CA SER A 142 0.89 -19.27 7.78
C SER A 142 1.10 -19.45 9.29
N LYS A 143 0.27 -20.25 9.98
CA LYS A 143 0.45 -20.58 11.40
C LYS A 143 1.57 -21.62 11.60
N LYS A 144 1.66 -22.63 10.74
CA LYS A 144 2.72 -23.64 10.75
C LYS A 144 4.09 -22.99 10.54
N LEU A 145 4.22 -22.05 9.59
CA LEU A 145 5.44 -21.27 9.37
C LEU A 145 5.79 -20.39 10.57
N GLN A 146 4.81 -19.70 11.16
CA GLN A 146 4.99 -18.92 12.38
C GLN A 146 5.37 -19.76 13.61
N SER A 147 4.97 -21.03 13.68
CA SER A 147 5.28 -21.94 14.79
C SER A 147 6.70 -22.52 14.71
N LYS A 148 7.24 -22.70 13.50
CA LYS A 148 8.61 -23.19 13.26
C LYS A 148 9.66 -22.08 13.40
N ASN A 149 9.36 -20.85 12.99
CA ASN A 149 10.26 -19.68 13.17
C ASN A 149 10.21 -19.08 14.59
N ARG A 150 9.61 -19.78 15.56
CA ARG A 150 9.26 -19.24 16.89
C ARG A 150 10.25 -19.53 18.01
N ARG A 151 11.38 -20.20 17.75
CA ARG A 151 12.49 -20.25 18.73
C ARG A 151 13.51 -19.15 18.49
N ASP A 152 13.87 -18.85 17.25
CA ASP A 152 15.03 -17.99 17.01
C ASP A 152 14.66 -16.52 16.72
N VAL A 153 13.54 -16.26 16.04
CA VAL A 153 13.09 -14.88 15.72
C VAL A 153 12.28 -14.27 16.87
N PHE A 154 11.63 -15.08 17.71
CA PHE A 154 10.80 -14.60 18.82
C PHE A 154 11.63 -14.12 20.03
N LEU A 155 12.75 -14.78 20.35
CA LEU A 155 13.68 -14.36 21.40
C LEU A 155 14.46 -13.09 21.02
N ALA A 156 14.82 -12.94 19.73
CA ALA A 156 15.47 -11.72 19.23
C ALA A 156 14.53 -10.49 19.25
N ASN A 157 13.26 -10.66 18.88
CA ASN A 157 12.30 -9.55 18.84
C ASN A 157 11.78 -9.10 20.22
N LEU A 158 11.82 -9.96 21.24
CA LEU A 158 11.38 -9.57 22.58
C LEU A 158 12.43 -8.72 23.31
N ALA A 159 13.71 -8.89 22.99
CA ALA A 159 14.81 -8.07 23.52
C ALA A 159 14.77 -6.63 22.97
N SER A 160 14.46 -6.44 21.69
CA SER A 160 14.43 -5.12 21.03
C SER A 160 13.22 -4.26 21.40
N PHE A 161 12.12 -4.85 21.90
CA PHE A 161 10.96 -4.09 22.38
C PHE A 161 11.11 -3.59 23.84
N LEU A 162 12.06 -4.12 24.61
CA LEU A 162 12.29 -3.75 26.01
C LEU A 162 13.56 -2.92 26.24
N VAL A 163 14.52 -2.97 25.32
CA VAL A 163 15.78 -2.22 25.43
C VAL A 163 15.84 -1.28 24.24
N GLY A 164 15.44 -0.03 24.45
CA GLY A 164 15.53 1.03 23.43
C GLY A 164 16.97 1.33 23.07
N ASN A 165 17.54 0.54 22.15
CA ASN A 165 18.85 0.83 21.58
C ASN A 165 18.79 0.89 20.05
N SER A 166 19.19 2.05 19.58
CA SER A 166 19.35 2.49 18.20
C SER A 166 20.44 1.73 17.47
N GLY A 167 20.19 1.42 16.20
CA GLY A 167 21.22 1.15 15.21
C GLY A 167 21.16 -0.25 14.62
N VAL A 168 21.06 -0.30 13.28
CA VAL A 168 21.42 -1.44 12.41
C VAL A 168 20.36 -2.53 12.14
N GLY A 169 19.22 -2.57 12.83
CA GLY A 169 18.22 -3.66 12.64
C GLY A 169 17.10 -3.45 11.60
N ASN A 170 16.78 -2.22 11.19
CA ASN A 170 15.47 -1.94 10.57
C ASN A 170 15.46 -1.92 9.03
N ALA A 171 16.61 -1.80 8.36
CA ALA A 171 16.68 -1.73 6.89
C ALA A 171 16.40 -3.07 6.20
N ILE A 172 16.60 -4.20 6.90
CA ILE A 172 16.33 -5.55 6.35
C ILE A 172 14.82 -5.87 6.35
N MET A 173 13.99 -5.16 7.13
CA MET A 173 12.57 -5.52 7.32
C MET A 173 11.61 -4.97 6.26
N ALA A 174 11.93 -3.85 5.60
CA ALA A 174 11.05 -3.29 4.57
C ALA A 174 11.12 -4.08 3.25
N GLN A 175 12.33 -4.50 2.86
CA GLN A 175 12.55 -5.31 1.65
C GLN A 175 12.13 -6.78 1.82
N SER A 176 12.14 -7.30 3.05
CA SER A 176 11.77 -8.70 3.33
C SER A 176 10.27 -8.93 3.39
N SER A 177 9.43 -7.90 3.56
CA SER A 177 7.97 -8.07 3.74
C SER A 177 7.23 -8.65 2.53
N VAL A 178 7.80 -8.56 1.32
CA VAL A 178 7.27 -9.19 0.10
C VAL A 178 7.72 -10.66 -0.04
N SER A 179 8.69 -11.12 0.76
CA SER A 179 9.29 -12.46 0.74
C SER A 179 8.93 -13.33 1.97
N LEU A 180 8.01 -12.89 2.85
CA LEU A 180 7.85 -13.52 4.17
C LEU A 180 7.17 -14.91 4.20
N TYR A 181 6.74 -15.47 3.08
CA TYR A 181 6.06 -16.77 3.06
C TYR A 181 6.42 -17.61 1.84
N GLU A 182 7.71 -17.92 1.67
CA GLU A 182 8.05 -19.12 0.89
C GLU A 182 7.56 -20.34 1.68
N TYR A 183 6.43 -20.90 1.28
CA TYR A 183 5.98 -22.15 1.85
C TYR A 183 6.80 -23.31 1.27
N LYS A 184 6.82 -24.42 2.01
CA LYS A 184 7.46 -25.63 1.52
C LYS A 184 6.65 -26.21 0.36
N ARG A 185 7.31 -26.92 -0.55
CA ARG A 185 6.70 -27.61 -1.68
C ARG A 185 5.49 -28.48 -1.32
N GLU A 186 5.47 -29.07 -0.12
CA GLU A 186 4.33 -29.87 0.33
C GLU A 186 3.11 -29.01 0.68
N ALA A 187 3.32 -27.82 1.24
CA ALA A 187 2.24 -26.90 1.60
C ALA A 187 1.63 -26.23 0.36
N GLU A 188 2.47 -25.94 -0.64
CA GLU A 188 2.02 -25.49 -1.95
C GLU A 188 1.13 -26.53 -2.64
N LEU A 189 1.54 -27.81 -2.62
CA LEU A 189 0.72 -28.88 -3.19
C LEU A 189 -0.63 -29.06 -2.51
N GLU A 190 -0.62 -28.97 -1.18
CA GLU A 190 -1.86 -29.05 -0.40
C GLU A 190 -2.78 -27.88 -0.75
N ALA A 191 -2.24 -26.67 -0.93
CA ALA A 191 -3.01 -25.51 -1.38
C ALA A 191 -3.55 -25.66 -2.82
N ASP A 192 -2.76 -26.19 -3.76
CA ASP A 192 -3.19 -26.46 -5.14
C ASP A 192 -4.33 -27.49 -5.20
N SER A 193 -4.22 -28.56 -4.41
CA SER A 193 -5.28 -29.57 -4.31
C SER A 193 -6.58 -28.99 -3.74
N PHE A 194 -6.48 -28.15 -2.71
CA PHE A 194 -7.64 -27.39 -2.22
C PHE A 194 -8.20 -26.45 -3.30
N ALA A 195 -7.35 -25.75 -4.03
CA ALA A 195 -7.76 -24.83 -5.09
C ALA A 195 -8.57 -25.56 -6.17
N ALA A 196 -8.04 -26.67 -6.70
CA ALA A 196 -8.71 -27.49 -7.70
C ALA A 196 -10.09 -27.97 -7.23
N LYS A 197 -10.18 -28.48 -5.99
CA LYS A 197 -11.45 -28.90 -5.37
C LYS A 197 -12.45 -27.75 -5.25
N TYR A 198 -12.02 -26.58 -4.78
CA TYR A 198 -12.92 -25.44 -4.58
C TYR A 198 -13.39 -24.84 -5.90
N LEU A 199 -12.52 -24.77 -6.91
CA LEU A 199 -12.88 -24.33 -8.26
C LEU A 199 -13.95 -25.23 -8.86
N ALA A 200 -13.70 -26.54 -8.86
CA ALA A 200 -14.63 -27.52 -9.39
C ALA A 200 -15.98 -27.46 -8.66
N GLY A 201 -15.97 -27.37 -7.32
CA GLY A 201 -17.20 -27.24 -6.52
C GLY A 201 -17.96 -25.94 -6.78
N ALA A 202 -17.25 -24.87 -7.15
CA ALA A 202 -17.84 -23.58 -7.49
C ALA A 202 -18.26 -23.49 -8.96
N GLY A 203 -18.05 -24.53 -9.77
CA GLY A 203 -18.38 -24.54 -11.20
C GLY A 203 -17.37 -23.83 -12.09
N TYR A 204 -16.19 -23.45 -11.58
CA TYR A 204 -15.12 -22.85 -12.39
C TYR A 204 -14.28 -23.94 -13.06
N GLU A 205 -13.72 -23.62 -14.22
CA GLU A 205 -12.76 -24.47 -14.94
C GLU A 205 -11.46 -24.62 -14.13
N PRO A 206 -11.15 -25.80 -13.56
CA PRO A 206 -9.97 -25.97 -12.71
C PRO A 206 -8.64 -25.76 -13.44
N ASP A 207 -8.59 -26.00 -14.75
CA ASP A 207 -7.39 -25.77 -15.58
C ASP A 207 -6.95 -24.30 -15.59
N GLN A 208 -7.81 -23.37 -15.19
CA GLN A 208 -7.46 -21.95 -15.08
C GLN A 208 -6.44 -21.67 -13.97
N LEU A 209 -6.23 -22.60 -13.02
CA LEU A 209 -5.10 -22.53 -12.10
C LEU A 209 -3.75 -22.64 -12.83
N VAL A 210 -3.65 -23.53 -13.81
CA VAL A 210 -2.44 -23.69 -14.63
C VAL A 210 -2.20 -22.42 -15.46
N ASN A 211 -3.25 -21.85 -16.04
CA ASN A 211 -3.16 -20.61 -16.80
C ASN A 211 -2.71 -19.43 -15.92
N ALA A 212 -3.32 -19.24 -14.75
CA ALA A 212 -2.93 -18.18 -13.82
C ALA A 212 -1.45 -18.29 -13.41
N LEU A 213 -0.96 -19.50 -13.13
CA LEU A 213 0.46 -19.73 -12.81
C LEU A 213 1.39 -19.44 -13.99
N ALA A 214 0.99 -19.79 -15.21
CA ALA A 214 1.74 -19.45 -16.41
C ALA A 214 1.88 -17.92 -16.56
N GLN A 215 0.79 -17.17 -16.39
CA GLN A 215 0.80 -15.70 -16.43
C GLN A 215 1.74 -15.10 -15.38
N LEU A 216 1.65 -15.58 -14.13
CA LEU A 216 2.50 -15.12 -13.04
C LEU A 216 3.98 -15.40 -13.30
N ARG A 217 4.31 -16.56 -13.86
CA ARG A 217 5.66 -16.94 -14.25
C ARG A 217 6.18 -16.04 -15.35
N ASP A 218 5.40 -15.83 -16.41
CA ASP A 218 5.83 -15.06 -17.58
C ASP A 218 6.05 -13.59 -17.21
N ASN A 219 5.18 -13.03 -16.35
CA ASN A 219 5.38 -11.72 -15.73
C ASN A 219 6.66 -11.65 -14.87
N ALA A 220 6.95 -12.69 -14.08
CA ALA A 220 8.16 -12.73 -13.26
C ALA A 220 9.44 -12.81 -14.11
N ILE A 221 9.43 -13.59 -15.20
CA ILE A 221 10.53 -13.68 -16.16
C ILE A 221 10.78 -12.30 -16.78
N LEU A 222 9.75 -11.66 -17.32
CA LEU A 222 9.86 -10.32 -17.90
C LEU A 222 10.42 -9.31 -16.90
N ALA A 223 9.89 -9.28 -15.67
CA ALA A 223 10.36 -8.38 -14.63
C ALA A 223 11.84 -8.60 -14.28
N ALA A 224 12.31 -9.84 -14.22
CA ALA A 224 13.71 -10.17 -13.95
C ALA A 224 14.63 -9.73 -15.10
N THR A 225 14.21 -9.93 -16.35
CA THR A 225 14.97 -9.52 -17.54
C THR A 225 15.06 -8.00 -17.67
N THR A 226 13.99 -7.26 -17.38
CA THR A 226 13.92 -5.81 -17.60
C THR A 226 14.54 -4.99 -16.45
N THR A 227 14.43 -5.45 -15.20
CA THR A 227 14.86 -4.66 -14.03
C THR A 227 16.22 -5.05 -13.46
N GLY A 228 16.82 -6.14 -13.93
CA GLY A 228 18.07 -6.70 -13.41
C GLY A 228 18.00 -7.10 -11.93
N GLN A 229 16.79 -7.10 -11.35
CA GLN A 229 16.53 -7.58 -10.00
C GLN A 229 16.35 -9.10 -10.03
N PRO A 230 16.80 -9.82 -8.98
CA PRO A 230 16.44 -11.22 -8.82
C PRO A 230 14.91 -11.37 -8.82
N MET A 231 14.41 -12.43 -9.45
CA MET A 231 12.98 -12.75 -9.58
C MET A 231 12.22 -12.35 -8.32
N ALA A 232 11.32 -11.35 -8.42
CA ALA A 232 10.45 -10.99 -7.31
C ALA A 232 9.60 -12.22 -6.99
N HIS A 233 9.89 -12.86 -5.86
CA HIS A 233 9.38 -14.18 -5.56
C HIS A 233 7.88 -14.10 -5.21
N HIS A 234 6.96 -14.28 -6.18
CA HIS A 234 5.57 -14.62 -5.84
C HIS A 234 5.58 -15.96 -5.11
N GLY A 235 4.89 -16.12 -3.98
CA GLY A 235 4.68 -17.46 -3.40
C GLY A 235 4.22 -18.48 -4.46
N LEU A 236 3.32 -18.04 -5.35
CA LEU A 236 2.80 -18.78 -6.50
C LEU A 236 3.79 -19.00 -7.67
N ALA A 237 4.69 -18.05 -8.01
CA ALA A 237 5.58 -18.15 -9.19
C ALA A 237 7.04 -18.53 -8.86
N ALA A 238 7.50 -18.22 -7.64
CA ALA A 238 8.85 -18.50 -7.14
C ALA A 238 9.07 -19.95 -6.75
N SER A 239 8.05 -20.56 -6.16
CA SER A 239 8.15 -21.89 -5.56
C SER A 239 7.69 -23.01 -6.52
N HIS A 240 7.15 -22.63 -7.69
CA HIS A 240 6.67 -23.53 -8.74
C HIS A 240 7.42 -23.39 -10.07
N PRO A 241 8.71 -23.75 -10.13
CA PRO A 241 9.39 -23.96 -11.39
C PRO A 241 8.87 -25.27 -12.01
N ARG A 242 7.77 -25.18 -12.77
CA ARG A 242 7.12 -26.27 -13.56
C ARG A 242 6.74 -27.52 -12.76
N ASN A 243 5.46 -27.63 -12.41
CA ASN A 243 4.84 -28.92 -12.11
C ASN A 243 3.41 -28.99 -12.66
N ASP A 244 3.22 -28.59 -13.93
CA ASP A 244 1.95 -28.68 -14.66
C ASP A 244 1.34 -30.09 -14.59
N LYS A 245 2.18 -31.12 -14.42
CA LYS A 245 1.73 -32.50 -14.22
C LYS A 245 1.02 -32.70 -12.88
N ARG A 246 1.53 -32.11 -11.80
CA ARG A 246 0.98 -32.29 -10.44
C ARG A 246 -0.33 -31.54 -10.24
N ILE A 247 -0.41 -30.34 -10.82
CA ILE A 247 -1.63 -29.55 -10.78
C ILE A 247 -2.70 -30.27 -11.60
N ARG A 248 -2.33 -30.84 -12.75
CA ARG A 248 -3.21 -31.72 -13.52
C ARG A 248 -3.63 -32.97 -12.75
N GLU A 249 -2.70 -33.64 -12.06
CA GLU A 249 -3.03 -34.77 -11.17
C GLU A 249 -4.02 -34.34 -10.06
N ALA A 250 -3.81 -33.17 -9.44
CA ALA A 250 -4.73 -32.64 -8.43
C ALA A 250 -6.10 -32.23 -9.00
N ILE A 251 -6.14 -31.75 -10.24
CA ILE A 251 -7.37 -31.45 -10.99
C ILE A 251 -8.10 -32.75 -11.35
N GLU A 252 -7.39 -33.76 -11.86
CA GLU A 252 -7.92 -35.10 -12.16
C GLU A 252 -8.51 -35.75 -10.90
N ASP A 253 -7.80 -35.70 -9.76
CA ASP A 253 -8.27 -36.22 -8.47
C ASP A 253 -9.50 -35.45 -7.94
N ALA A 254 -9.58 -34.15 -8.22
CA ALA A 254 -10.70 -33.29 -7.84
C ALA A 254 -11.88 -33.31 -8.84
N SER A 255 -11.75 -34.01 -9.97
CA SER A 255 -12.65 -33.90 -11.13
C SER A 255 -14.06 -34.40 -10.82
N ILE A 256 -14.91 -33.47 -10.39
CA ILE A 256 -16.37 -33.57 -10.38
C ILE A 256 -17.00 -32.95 -11.63
N LEU A 257 -16.20 -32.27 -12.47
CA LEU A 257 -16.60 -31.67 -13.74
C LEU A 257 -15.77 -32.27 -14.89
N PRO A 258 -16.37 -32.55 -16.06
CA PRO A 258 -15.61 -32.89 -17.25
C PRO A 258 -14.69 -31.72 -17.68
N PRO A 259 -13.47 -31.99 -18.17
CA PRO A 259 -12.57 -30.95 -18.66
C PRO A 259 -13.23 -30.10 -19.76
N GLY A 260 -13.14 -28.76 -19.63
CA GLY A 260 -13.67 -27.82 -20.62
C GLY A 260 -15.14 -27.45 -20.43
N GLU A 261 -15.84 -28.01 -19.45
CA GLU A 261 -17.22 -27.66 -19.12
C GLU A 261 -17.33 -26.62 -17.99
N GLY A 262 -16.20 -26.25 -17.36
CA GLY A 262 -16.19 -25.26 -16.30
C GLY A 262 -16.39 -23.83 -16.82
N TYR A 263 -16.98 -22.98 -15.99
CA TYR A 263 -17.12 -21.56 -16.29
C TYR A 263 -15.75 -20.84 -16.24
N ILE A 264 -15.45 -20.05 -17.27
CA ILE A 264 -14.22 -19.26 -17.37
C ILE A 264 -14.48 -17.78 -17.03
N GLY A 265 -15.59 -17.21 -17.49
CA GLY A 265 -15.97 -15.81 -17.20
C GLY A 265 -15.05 -14.75 -17.80
N ARG A 266 -14.74 -14.84 -19.10
CA ARG A 266 -13.85 -13.85 -19.76
C ARG A 266 -14.52 -12.50 -19.98
N GLU A 267 -15.82 -12.49 -20.25
CA GLU A 267 -16.56 -11.28 -20.58
C GLU A 267 -16.85 -10.43 -19.34
N GLU A 268 -17.32 -11.09 -18.28
CA GLU A 268 -17.60 -10.51 -16.97
C GLU A 268 -16.33 -9.93 -16.36
N TYR A 269 -15.24 -10.71 -16.42
CA TYR A 269 -13.93 -10.25 -15.94
C TYR A 269 -13.44 -9.04 -16.72
N ARG A 270 -13.53 -9.07 -18.06
CA ARG A 270 -13.18 -7.95 -18.93
C ARG A 270 -13.94 -6.69 -18.53
N ALA A 271 -15.26 -6.79 -18.35
CA ALA A 271 -16.09 -5.66 -17.96
C ALA A 271 -15.70 -5.10 -16.58
N ALA A 272 -15.37 -5.98 -15.62
CA ALA A 272 -15.00 -5.58 -14.27
C ALA A 272 -13.65 -4.87 -14.18
N ILE A 273 -12.72 -5.12 -15.11
CA ILE A 273 -11.36 -4.52 -15.08
C ILE A 273 -11.11 -3.50 -16.21
N ASP A 274 -12.10 -3.19 -17.04
CA ASP A 274 -11.99 -2.11 -18.02
C ASP A 274 -11.84 -0.76 -17.30
N GLY A 275 -10.84 0.03 -17.69
CA GLY A 275 -10.46 1.27 -16.99
C GLY A 275 -9.62 1.06 -15.73
N LEU A 276 -9.29 -0.19 -15.36
CA LEU A 276 -8.44 -0.45 -14.20
C LEU A 276 -7.04 0.14 -14.42
N VAL A 277 -6.55 0.88 -13.42
CA VAL A 277 -5.21 1.46 -13.51
C VAL A 277 -4.16 0.35 -13.64
N TYR A 278 -3.21 0.51 -14.56
CA TYR A 278 -2.05 -0.36 -14.77
C TYR A 278 -0.78 0.32 -14.26
N GLY A 279 0.12 -0.45 -13.63
CA GLY A 279 1.34 0.08 -13.05
C GLY A 279 1.06 1.00 -11.84
N PRO A 280 1.92 2.00 -11.55
CA PRO A 280 1.75 2.83 -10.37
C PRO A 280 0.48 3.67 -10.51
N ASN A 281 -0.37 3.64 -9.49
CA ASN A 281 -1.52 4.53 -9.47
C ASN A 281 -1.07 5.94 -9.05
N TYR A 282 -1.05 6.86 -10.00
CA TYR A 282 -0.74 8.28 -9.76
C TYR A 282 -1.99 9.13 -9.56
N ARG A 283 -3.19 8.55 -9.76
CA ARG A 283 -4.41 9.07 -9.11
C ARG A 283 -4.29 9.01 -7.58
N ARG A 284 -3.20 8.46 -7.02
CA ARG A 284 -2.98 8.26 -5.58
C ARG A 284 -3.22 9.54 -4.79
N ASN A 285 -4.50 9.57 -4.43
CA ASN A 285 -5.20 10.37 -3.48
C ASN A 285 -4.28 10.69 -2.31
N ALA A 286 -4.27 11.95 -1.93
CA ALA A 286 -4.07 12.24 -0.54
C ALA A 286 -5.10 11.43 0.31
N PRO A 287 -4.82 11.14 1.60
CA PRO A 287 -5.77 10.42 2.46
C PRO A 287 -7.20 10.96 2.32
N SER A 288 -8.24 10.17 2.56
CA SER A 288 -9.63 10.66 2.51
C SER A 288 -9.76 11.96 3.32
N GLY A 289 -10.34 13.01 2.71
CA GLY A 289 -10.36 14.36 3.29
C GLY A 289 -9.17 15.26 2.94
N MET A 290 -8.26 14.85 2.04
CA MET A 290 -7.07 15.59 1.64
C MET A 290 -6.92 15.67 0.11
N LYS A 291 -6.16 16.65 -0.38
CA LYS A 291 -5.68 16.86 -1.75
C LYS A 291 -4.15 16.83 -1.81
N ARG A 292 -3.57 16.47 -2.96
CA ARG A 292 -2.12 16.43 -3.17
C ARG A 292 -1.66 17.64 -4.00
N TYR A 293 -0.53 18.23 -3.63
CA TYR A 293 0.20 19.19 -4.45
C TYR A 293 1.52 18.55 -4.92
N SER A 294 1.87 18.76 -6.19
CA SER A 294 3.12 18.31 -6.79
C SER A 294 3.72 19.42 -7.64
N ASN A 295 5.04 19.63 -7.55
CA ASN A 295 5.76 20.61 -8.37
C ASN A 295 7.02 19.98 -8.99
N PRO A 296 6.98 19.56 -10.27
CA PRO A 296 8.10 18.91 -10.94
C PRO A 296 9.36 19.77 -11.03
N THR A 297 9.22 21.07 -11.28
CA THR A 297 10.35 22.02 -11.39
C THR A 297 11.14 22.11 -10.09
N LEU A 298 10.45 22.12 -8.95
CA LEU A 298 11.06 22.15 -7.62
C LEU A 298 11.37 20.75 -7.08
N GLY A 299 10.81 19.71 -7.69
CA GLY A 299 10.98 18.31 -7.30
C GLY A 299 10.38 17.99 -5.94
N ILE A 300 9.20 18.51 -5.60
CA ILE A 300 8.54 18.32 -4.29
C ILE A 300 7.06 17.92 -4.41
N THR A 301 6.56 17.20 -3.39
CA THR A 301 5.14 16.89 -3.24
C THR A 301 4.74 16.86 -1.76
N PHE A 302 3.48 17.22 -1.47
CA PHE A 302 2.86 17.13 -0.14
C PHE A 302 1.33 17.01 -0.27
N VAL A 303 0.62 16.74 0.83
CA VAL A 303 -0.84 16.73 0.88
C VAL A 303 -1.38 17.79 1.85
N TYR A 304 -2.62 18.24 1.63
CA TYR A 304 -3.31 19.22 2.45
C TYR A 304 -4.81 18.90 2.54
N PRO A 305 -5.55 19.31 3.59
CA PRO A 305 -6.96 18.95 3.71
C PRO A 305 -7.78 19.49 2.53
N GLU A 306 -8.72 18.71 2.01
CA GLU A 306 -9.48 19.06 0.80
C GLU A 306 -10.39 20.27 1.00
N THR A 307 -10.76 20.53 2.25
CA THR A 307 -11.55 21.70 2.68
C THR A 307 -10.73 22.99 2.70
N TRP A 308 -9.41 22.91 2.57
CA TRP A 308 -8.54 24.07 2.57
C TRP A 308 -8.38 24.63 1.16
N SER A 309 -8.49 25.95 1.04
CA SER A 309 -8.19 26.66 -0.21
C SER A 309 -6.68 26.75 -0.44
N PHE A 310 -6.26 26.58 -1.70
CA PHE A 310 -4.86 26.67 -2.14
C PHE A 310 -4.66 27.88 -3.05
N LYS A 311 -3.60 28.67 -2.82
CA LYS A 311 -3.16 29.74 -3.73
C LYS A 311 -1.64 29.79 -3.83
N LEU A 312 -1.13 29.94 -5.05
CA LEU A 312 0.28 30.25 -5.31
C LEU A 312 0.43 31.76 -5.55
N LYS A 313 1.39 32.41 -4.86
CA LYS A 313 1.72 33.83 -5.00
C LYS A 313 3.23 34.01 -5.09
N GLY A 314 3.77 34.08 -6.31
CA GLY A 314 5.22 34.10 -6.52
C GLY A 314 5.87 32.84 -5.97
N SER A 315 6.89 32.99 -5.11
CA SER A 315 7.58 31.89 -4.42
C SER A 315 6.90 31.43 -3.12
N LYS A 316 5.64 31.83 -2.87
CA LYS A 316 4.89 31.48 -1.66
C LYS A 316 3.65 30.65 -1.99
N VAL A 317 3.49 29.53 -1.29
CA VAL A 317 2.24 28.76 -1.25
C VAL A 317 1.43 29.21 -0.04
N VAL A 318 0.13 29.46 -0.23
CA VAL A 318 -0.79 29.87 0.83
C VAL A 318 -1.97 28.90 0.87
N LEU A 319 -2.13 28.23 2.01
CA LEU A 319 -3.24 27.33 2.33
C LEU A 319 -4.10 27.98 3.41
N LYS A 320 -5.43 27.96 3.27
CA LYS A 320 -6.37 28.46 4.31
C LYS A 320 -7.49 27.47 4.53
N ASP A 321 -7.87 27.25 5.77
CA ASP A 321 -9.05 26.45 6.12
C ASP A 321 -10.35 27.07 5.56
N ALA A 322 -11.42 26.27 5.54
CA ALA A 322 -12.72 26.66 5.00
C ALA A 322 -13.28 27.93 5.66
N GLU A 323 -13.14 28.05 6.99
CA GLU A 323 -13.63 29.19 7.78
C GLU A 323 -12.68 30.40 7.77
N LYS A 324 -11.52 30.27 7.11
CA LYS A 324 -10.45 31.28 7.09
C LYS A 324 -10.01 31.66 8.51
N THR A 325 -10.02 30.71 9.44
CA THR A 325 -9.54 30.85 10.81
C THR A 325 -8.08 30.43 10.97
N ALA A 326 -7.54 29.65 10.04
CA ALA A 326 -6.17 29.16 10.02
C ALA A 326 -5.54 29.33 8.63
N GLN A 327 -4.24 29.59 8.61
CA GLN A 327 -3.46 29.73 7.38
C GLN A 327 -2.09 29.06 7.55
N MET A 328 -1.68 28.28 6.55
CA MET A 328 -0.31 27.80 6.40
C MET A 328 0.33 28.50 5.20
N THR A 329 1.52 29.04 5.39
CA THR A 329 2.33 29.62 4.32
C THR A 329 3.61 28.82 4.15
N ILE A 330 3.96 28.49 2.91
CA ILE A 330 5.22 27.84 2.56
C ILE A 330 6.02 28.81 1.71
N GLU A 331 7.10 29.34 2.26
CA GLU A 331 8.02 30.24 1.55
C GLU A 331 9.25 29.47 1.08
N ILE A 332 9.65 29.72 -0.17
CA ILE A 332 10.72 28.99 -0.84
C ILE A 332 11.90 29.93 -1.01
N GLU A 333 13.04 29.59 -0.42
CA GLU A 333 14.28 30.35 -0.45
C GLU A 333 15.44 29.45 -0.93
N PRO A 334 16.45 29.98 -1.64
CA PRO A 334 17.67 29.24 -1.92
C PRO A 334 18.39 28.82 -0.62
N THR A 335 18.91 27.60 -0.56
CA THR A 335 19.63 27.10 0.63
C THR A 335 20.96 27.83 0.80
N PRO A 336 21.19 28.59 1.90
CA PRO A 336 22.39 29.43 2.06
C PRO A 336 23.67 28.66 2.38
N ASP A 337 23.59 27.62 3.23
CA ASP A 337 24.71 26.74 3.61
C ASP A 337 24.22 25.29 3.73
N ARG A 338 24.87 24.37 3.02
CA ARG A 338 24.53 22.94 2.99
C ARG A 338 25.17 22.12 4.13
N LYS A 339 26.03 22.74 4.95
CA LYS A 339 26.70 22.08 6.07
C LYS A 339 25.90 22.09 7.36
N LEU A 340 24.90 22.97 7.48
CA LEU A 340 24.04 23.06 8.65
C LEU A 340 23.00 21.94 8.65
N SER A 341 22.77 21.35 9.83
CA SER A 341 21.60 20.50 10.04
C SER A 341 20.30 21.31 9.96
N SER A 342 19.18 20.63 9.71
CA SER A 342 17.88 21.29 9.66
C SER A 342 17.48 21.92 11.00
N GLU A 343 17.95 21.33 12.11
CA GLU A 343 17.73 21.85 13.46
C GLU A 343 18.54 23.14 13.72
N GLU A 344 19.79 23.20 13.28
CA GLU A 344 20.59 24.44 13.36
C GLU A 344 20.01 25.53 12.46
N ALA A 345 19.61 25.18 11.23
CA ALA A 345 19.01 26.11 10.28
C ALA A 345 17.71 26.72 10.81
N ILE A 346 16.84 25.93 11.45
CA ILE A 346 15.58 26.46 11.99
C ILE A 346 15.81 27.34 13.23
N LYS A 347 16.80 27.03 14.07
CA LYS A 347 17.20 27.87 15.21
C LYS A 347 17.79 29.21 14.76
N LEU A 348 18.57 29.23 13.68
CA LEU A 348 19.08 30.47 13.11
C LEU A 348 17.97 31.36 12.56
N LYS A 349 16.94 30.77 11.93
CA LYS A 349 15.79 31.55 11.42
C LYS A 349 14.86 32.01 12.54
N TYR A 350 14.72 31.21 13.60
CA TYR A 350 13.87 31.51 14.76
C TYR A 350 14.68 31.40 16.06
N PRO A 351 15.49 32.43 16.39
CA PRO A 351 16.40 32.38 17.54
C PRO A 351 15.68 32.35 18.90
N GLU A 352 14.42 32.78 18.95
CA GLU A 352 13.64 32.88 20.19
C GLU A 352 12.26 32.20 20.10
N GLY A 353 11.88 31.58 21.23
CA GLY A 353 10.55 31.02 21.46
C GLY A 353 10.28 29.68 20.77
N LEU A 354 11.31 29.03 20.24
CA LEU A 354 11.20 27.74 19.54
C LEU A 354 11.23 26.57 20.53
N VAL A 355 10.19 25.73 20.50
CA VAL A 355 10.02 24.55 21.36
C VAL A 355 9.56 23.33 20.54
N ASP A 356 9.49 22.16 21.18
CA ASP A 356 8.99 20.90 20.59
C ASP A 356 9.67 20.49 19.28
N LEU A 357 11.00 20.66 19.20
CA LEU A 357 11.75 20.34 18.00
C LEU A 357 11.79 18.84 17.74
N GLN A 358 11.38 18.47 16.53
CA GLN A 358 11.37 17.09 16.06
C GLN A 358 11.78 17.05 14.59
N LYS A 359 12.43 15.95 14.18
CA LYS A 359 12.59 15.68 12.74
C LYS A 359 11.21 15.57 12.08
N VAL A 360 11.09 16.13 10.88
CA VAL A 360 9.87 16.02 10.07
C VAL A 360 9.61 14.54 9.71
N HIS A 361 10.66 13.78 9.44
CA HIS A 361 10.63 12.34 9.18
C HIS A 361 11.51 11.61 10.21
N PRO A 362 10.98 11.22 11.39
CA PRO A 362 11.76 10.61 12.47
C PRO A 362 12.47 9.32 12.06
N ASP A 363 11.85 8.56 11.15
CA ASP A 363 12.34 7.28 10.67
C ASP A 363 13.34 7.41 9.50
N SER A 364 13.62 8.63 9.03
CA SER A 364 14.56 8.85 7.93
C SER A 364 15.99 9.02 8.43
N GLU A 365 16.92 8.28 7.84
CA GLU A 365 18.36 8.48 8.05
C GLU A 365 18.85 9.83 7.51
N ARG A 366 18.14 10.40 6.51
CA ARG A 366 18.46 11.72 5.95
C ARG A 366 17.79 12.82 6.76
N ASP A 367 18.58 13.83 7.12
CA ASP A 367 18.05 15.05 7.72
C ASP A 367 17.37 15.93 6.65
N LEU A 368 16.07 15.68 6.45
CA LEU A 368 15.27 16.42 5.48
C LEU A 368 14.70 17.71 6.07
N GLY A 369 14.47 17.80 7.37
CA GLY A 369 13.81 18.94 7.97
C GLY A 369 13.45 18.78 9.45
N THR A 370 13.24 19.91 10.11
CA THR A 370 12.82 20.00 11.51
C THR A 370 11.51 20.78 11.62
N VAL A 371 10.59 20.28 12.45
CA VAL A 371 9.34 20.95 12.85
C VAL A 371 9.43 21.35 14.32
N GLY A 372 8.85 22.50 14.67
CA GLY A 372 8.77 23.01 16.03
C GLY A 372 7.55 23.89 16.24
N ALA A 373 7.39 24.43 17.43
CA ALA A 373 6.35 25.39 17.77
C ALA A 373 6.96 26.70 18.28
N ARG A 374 6.22 27.79 18.09
CA ARG A 374 6.42 29.07 18.77
C ARG A 374 5.07 29.55 19.33
N PRO A 375 5.03 30.56 20.22
CA PRO A 375 3.75 31.10 20.68
C PRO A 375 2.82 31.42 19.52
N ALA A 376 1.69 30.71 19.45
CA ALA A 376 0.67 30.82 18.41
C ALA A 376 1.11 30.49 16.97
N GLN A 377 2.23 29.78 16.79
CA GLN A 377 2.75 29.44 15.47
C GLN A 377 3.25 27.99 15.41
N ARG A 378 2.93 27.30 14.32
CA ARG A 378 3.56 26.03 13.95
C ARG A 378 4.58 26.32 12.86
N VAL A 379 5.85 25.98 13.08
CA VAL A 379 6.94 26.28 12.15
C VAL A 379 7.66 25.02 11.73
N ALA A 380 8.10 24.97 10.47
CA ALA A 380 9.03 23.93 10.03
C ALA A 380 9.98 24.47 8.97
N LEU A 381 11.13 23.83 8.88
CA LEU A 381 12.14 24.09 7.86
C LEU A 381 12.52 22.76 7.24
N ILE A 382 12.35 22.65 5.92
CA ILE A 382 12.67 21.44 5.15
C ILE A 382 13.65 21.82 4.04
N MET A 383 14.73 21.06 3.88
CA MET A 383 15.76 21.29 2.86
C MET A 383 15.69 20.20 1.80
N VAL A 384 15.41 20.59 0.54
CA VAL A 384 15.39 19.66 -0.59
C VAL A 384 16.18 20.25 -1.76
N ALA A 385 17.17 19.48 -2.22
CA ALA A 385 18.07 19.86 -3.30
C ALA A 385 18.80 21.20 -3.07
N ARG A 386 18.36 22.29 -3.71
CA ARG A 386 18.95 23.64 -3.59
C ARG A 386 18.01 24.65 -2.90
N ASN A 387 16.86 24.20 -2.42
CA ASN A 387 15.83 25.06 -1.85
C ASN A 387 15.55 24.67 -0.40
N THR A 388 15.28 25.70 0.40
CA THR A 388 14.77 25.61 1.76
C THR A 388 13.31 26.06 1.77
N TYR A 389 12.46 25.25 2.38
CA TYR A 389 11.02 25.45 2.48
C TYR A 389 10.66 25.81 3.91
N HIS A 390 10.11 27.00 4.10
CA HIS A 390 9.73 27.54 5.41
C HIS A 390 8.22 27.48 5.58
N PHE A 391 7.78 26.62 6.48
CA PHE A 391 6.38 26.46 6.85
C PHE A 391 6.07 27.39 8.01
N LEU A 392 4.99 28.16 7.88
CA LEU A 392 4.45 29.01 8.92
C LEU A 392 2.93 28.83 8.98
N GLY A 393 2.48 28.08 9.99
CA GLY A 393 1.08 27.91 10.36
C GLY A 393 0.68 28.92 11.43
N ILE A 394 -0.36 29.69 11.17
CA ILE A 394 -0.94 30.68 12.09
C ILE A 394 -2.46 30.54 12.12
N ALA A 395 -3.08 30.99 13.23
CA ALA A 395 -4.52 31.02 13.39
C ALA A 395 -5.00 32.42 13.85
N LYS A 396 -6.27 32.72 13.61
CA LYS A 396 -6.95 33.92 14.12
C LYS A 396 -6.81 34.01 15.62
N ASN A 397 -6.83 35.24 16.15
CA ASN A 397 -6.71 35.54 17.58
C ASN A 397 -5.42 35.03 18.22
N ASN A 398 -4.41 34.67 17.42
CA ASN A 398 -3.12 34.19 17.91
C ASN A 398 -3.27 32.95 18.84
N GLN A 399 -4.19 32.04 18.50
CA GLN A 399 -4.41 30.79 19.22
C GLN A 399 -4.65 29.65 18.22
N ILE A 400 -3.79 28.65 18.24
CA ILE A 400 -3.93 27.43 17.42
C ILE A 400 -4.62 26.37 18.28
N ASN A 401 -5.75 25.85 17.80
CA ASN A 401 -6.42 24.73 18.46
C ASN A 401 -5.82 23.38 18.03
N ALA A 402 -6.20 22.29 18.70
CA ALA A 402 -5.61 20.97 18.47
C ALA A 402 -5.81 20.44 17.03
N ASP A 403 -6.97 20.71 16.41
CA ASP A 403 -7.27 20.22 15.05
C ASP A 403 -6.52 21.01 13.98
N GLN A 404 -6.39 22.34 14.17
CA GLN A 404 -5.56 23.19 13.32
C GLN A 404 -4.08 22.80 13.42
N ASP A 405 -3.59 22.54 14.64
CA ASP A 405 -2.21 22.11 14.85
C ASP A 405 -1.93 20.75 14.19
N ARG A 406 -2.86 19.79 14.34
CA ARG A 406 -2.80 18.50 13.65
C ARG A 406 -2.74 18.68 12.14
N ALA A 407 -3.62 19.49 11.57
CA ALA A 407 -3.63 19.76 10.12
C ALA A 407 -2.30 20.37 9.64
N PHE A 408 -1.72 21.31 10.40
CA PHE A 408 -0.41 21.87 10.08
C PHE A 408 0.71 20.81 10.10
N VAL A 409 0.74 19.97 11.13
CA VAL A 409 1.75 18.90 11.26
C VAL A 409 1.60 17.86 10.15
N ASP A 410 0.37 17.47 9.79
CA ASP A 410 0.11 16.50 8.73
C ASP A 410 0.59 17.03 7.35
N ILE A 411 0.31 18.31 7.05
CA ILE A 411 0.84 18.96 5.83
C ILE A 411 2.37 18.90 5.84
N ILE A 412 3.01 19.34 6.92
CA ILE A 412 4.48 19.38 7.06
C ILE A 412 5.09 17.98 6.90
N ARG A 413 4.55 16.97 7.59
CA ARG A 413 5.09 15.60 7.58
C ARG A 413 4.82 14.87 6.27
N SER A 414 3.82 15.28 5.51
CA SER A 414 3.59 14.71 4.17
C SER A 414 4.57 15.22 3.11
N PHE A 415 5.30 16.30 3.40
CA PHE A 415 6.22 16.92 2.46
C PHE A 415 7.44 16.03 2.22
N ARG A 416 7.74 15.79 0.95
CA ARG A 416 8.90 15.00 0.55
C ARG A 416 9.43 15.42 -0.84
N PRO A 417 10.70 15.12 -1.15
CA PRO A 417 11.18 15.15 -2.51
C PRO A 417 10.34 14.24 -3.41
N MET A 418 10.15 14.67 -4.65
CA MET A 418 9.60 13.84 -5.71
C MET A 418 10.61 12.76 -6.07
N THR A 419 10.14 11.53 -6.06
CA THR A 419 10.81 10.39 -6.65
C THR A 419 10.71 10.46 -8.18
N PRO A 420 11.55 9.75 -8.94
CA PRO A 420 11.39 9.65 -10.39
C PRO A 420 9.98 9.22 -10.82
N LYS A 421 9.30 8.39 -10.02
CA LYS A 421 7.90 7.98 -10.22
C LYS A 421 6.91 9.16 -10.10
N ASP A 422 7.18 10.16 -9.25
CA ASP A 422 6.29 11.32 -9.11
C ASP A 422 6.45 12.36 -10.25
N ARG A 423 7.56 12.33 -11.01
CA ARG A 423 7.95 13.39 -11.96
C ARG A 423 7.32 13.27 -13.35
N THR A 424 6.69 12.15 -13.68
CA THR A 424 6.28 11.81 -15.05
C THR A 424 4.77 11.72 -15.26
N ALA A 425 3.94 11.87 -14.23
CA ALA A 425 2.55 11.46 -14.29
C ALA A 425 1.55 12.58 -13.98
N ASP A 426 1.16 13.35 -15.00
CA ASP A 426 -0.17 13.96 -15.07
C ASP A 426 -1.19 12.98 -15.71
N HIS A 427 -0.77 11.74 -15.99
CA HIS A 427 -1.59 10.67 -16.53
C HIS A 427 -1.38 9.38 -15.71
N VAL A 428 -2.40 8.53 -15.65
CA VAL A 428 -2.26 7.11 -15.30
C VAL A 428 -2.40 6.26 -16.55
N LYS A 429 -1.80 5.07 -16.56
CA LYS A 429 -2.12 4.06 -17.57
C LYS A 429 -3.36 3.31 -17.11
N GLU A 430 -4.32 3.12 -17.99
CA GLU A 430 -5.48 2.25 -17.75
C GLU A 430 -5.45 1.07 -18.71
N VAL A 431 -5.89 -0.08 -18.20
CA VAL A 431 -6.29 -1.21 -19.00
C VAL A 431 -7.58 -0.86 -19.74
N TYR A 432 -7.64 -1.22 -21.02
CA TYR A 432 -8.89 -1.22 -21.76
C TYR A 432 -8.87 -2.37 -22.79
N PHE A 433 -10.02 -2.66 -23.40
CA PHE A 433 -10.13 -3.79 -24.32
C PHE A 433 -10.64 -3.39 -25.70
N GLU A 434 -10.02 -3.96 -26.72
CA GLU A 434 -10.45 -3.86 -28.12
C GLU A 434 -10.34 -5.22 -28.80
N ARG A 435 -11.12 -5.41 -29.87
CA ARG A 435 -10.91 -6.56 -30.74
C ARG A 435 -9.74 -6.29 -31.67
N LEU A 436 -8.85 -7.25 -31.81
CA LEU A 436 -7.70 -7.16 -32.71
C LEU A 436 -8.16 -7.06 -34.16
N GLU A 437 -7.70 -6.05 -34.89
CA GLU A 437 -8.00 -5.91 -36.31
C GLU A 437 -7.10 -6.81 -37.17
N PRO A 438 -7.55 -7.21 -38.38
CA PRO A 438 -6.69 -7.96 -39.30
C PRO A 438 -5.38 -7.22 -39.60
N GLY A 439 -4.25 -7.84 -39.28
CA GLY A 439 -2.90 -7.29 -39.51
C GLY A 439 -2.32 -6.50 -38.34
N GLU A 440 -3.06 -6.28 -37.25
CA GLU A 440 -2.47 -5.81 -36.00
C GLU A 440 -1.68 -6.93 -35.30
N THR A 441 -0.50 -6.59 -34.76
CA THR A 441 0.34 -7.47 -33.94
C THR A 441 0.68 -6.80 -32.62
N PHE A 442 1.19 -7.55 -31.65
CA PHE A 442 1.67 -6.94 -30.39
C PHE A 442 2.76 -5.87 -30.64
N GLU A 443 3.61 -6.07 -31.65
CA GLU A 443 4.62 -5.10 -32.06
C GLU A 443 3.98 -3.80 -32.60
N SER A 444 2.98 -3.91 -33.49
CA SER A 444 2.33 -2.72 -34.06
C SER A 444 1.53 -1.96 -33.00
N MET A 445 0.86 -2.67 -32.08
CA MET A 445 0.13 -2.08 -30.96
C MET A 445 1.05 -1.33 -30.00
N ALA A 446 2.22 -1.90 -29.67
CA ALA A 446 3.20 -1.26 -28.80
C ALA A 446 3.70 0.08 -29.39
N LYS A 447 3.98 0.12 -30.69
CA LYS A 447 4.39 1.35 -31.41
C LYS A 447 3.28 2.40 -31.47
N GLY A 448 2.03 1.99 -31.64
CA GLY A 448 0.88 2.89 -31.78
C GLY A 448 0.42 3.56 -30.47
N ALA A 449 0.68 2.93 -29.32
CA ALA A 449 0.18 3.39 -28.02
C ALA A 449 1.01 4.53 -27.36
N GLY A 450 2.05 5.04 -28.03
CA GLY A 450 2.98 6.02 -27.44
C GLY A 450 3.73 5.48 -26.22
N LEU A 451 3.86 4.15 -26.14
CA LEU A 451 4.61 3.45 -25.11
C LEU A 451 6.04 3.22 -25.64
N ASP A 452 6.88 4.27 -25.61
CA ASP A 452 8.30 4.20 -26.03
C ASP A 452 9.19 3.40 -25.05
N ASP A 453 8.65 2.33 -24.46
CA ASP A 453 9.41 1.39 -23.65
C ASP A 453 9.89 0.26 -24.54
N VAL A 454 11.20 -0.02 -24.51
CA VAL A 454 11.85 -1.13 -25.24
C VAL A 454 11.15 -2.48 -24.96
N ASN A 455 10.40 -2.58 -23.86
CA ASN A 455 9.68 -3.79 -23.44
C ASN A 455 8.17 -3.75 -23.67
N ALA A 456 7.60 -2.68 -24.25
CA ALA A 456 6.14 -2.50 -24.36
C ALA A 456 5.45 -3.65 -25.09
N GLU A 457 6.07 -4.19 -26.14
CA GLU A 457 5.57 -5.38 -26.85
C GLU A 457 5.50 -6.60 -25.93
N LEU A 458 6.59 -6.89 -25.20
CA LEU A 458 6.67 -8.02 -24.29
C LEU A 458 5.69 -7.87 -23.12
N GLU A 459 5.49 -6.66 -22.61
CA GLU A 459 4.48 -6.35 -21.61
C GLU A 459 3.07 -6.66 -22.13
N LEU A 460 2.73 -6.22 -23.35
CA LEU A 460 1.43 -6.52 -23.95
C LEU A 460 1.24 -8.04 -24.16
N ARG A 461 2.28 -8.76 -24.59
CA ARG A 461 2.22 -10.23 -24.71
C ARG A 461 1.97 -10.90 -23.36
N VAL A 462 2.67 -10.51 -22.30
CA VAL A 462 2.43 -11.02 -20.94
C VAL A 462 1.00 -10.72 -20.51
N LEU A 463 0.54 -9.48 -20.65
CA LEU A 463 -0.80 -9.05 -20.23
C LEU A 463 -1.93 -9.84 -20.89
N ASN A 464 -1.68 -10.43 -22.05
CA ASN A 464 -2.66 -11.18 -22.84
C ASN A 464 -2.41 -12.70 -22.87
N GLY A 465 -1.33 -13.21 -22.23
CA GLY A 465 -1.01 -14.65 -22.24
C GLY A 465 -0.33 -15.18 -23.48
N TYR A 466 0.39 -14.32 -24.21
CA TYR A 466 1.08 -14.67 -25.45
C TYR A 466 2.61 -14.54 -25.36
N TYR A 467 3.16 -14.44 -24.14
CA TYR A 467 4.60 -14.33 -23.93
C TYR A 467 5.32 -15.67 -24.25
N PRO A 468 6.54 -15.65 -24.80
CA PRO A 468 7.30 -14.46 -25.24
C PRO A 468 7.01 -14.02 -26.68
N ASP A 469 6.48 -14.90 -27.53
CA ASP A 469 6.49 -14.77 -28.99
C ASP A 469 5.16 -15.14 -29.69
N GLY A 470 4.10 -15.45 -28.93
CA GLY A 470 2.79 -15.79 -29.46
C GLY A 470 2.02 -14.59 -30.02
N GLU A 471 1.22 -14.78 -31.06
CA GLU A 471 0.32 -13.76 -31.61
C GLU A 471 -1.14 -14.17 -31.43
N ALA A 472 -2.02 -13.17 -31.30
CA ALA A 472 -3.45 -13.39 -31.22
C ALA A 472 -4.09 -13.38 -32.62
N GLU A 473 -5.15 -14.17 -32.78
CA GLU A 473 -5.92 -14.19 -34.02
C GLU A 473 -6.81 -12.94 -34.14
N PRO A 474 -7.03 -12.42 -35.37
CA PRO A 474 -7.94 -11.31 -35.59
C PRO A 474 -9.34 -11.56 -35.00
N GLY A 475 -9.93 -10.51 -34.41
CA GLY A 475 -11.22 -10.56 -33.74
C GLY A 475 -11.19 -11.00 -32.28
N THR A 476 -10.03 -11.45 -31.78
CA THR A 476 -9.78 -11.73 -30.35
C THR A 476 -9.83 -10.44 -29.54
N TRP A 477 -10.40 -10.49 -28.34
CA TRP A 477 -10.34 -9.38 -27.40
C TRP A 477 -8.95 -9.28 -26.78
N ILE A 478 -8.32 -8.12 -26.92
CA ILE A 478 -6.98 -7.84 -26.43
C ILE A 478 -7.03 -6.73 -25.39
N LYS A 479 -6.36 -6.99 -24.27
CA LYS A 479 -6.02 -6.03 -23.23
C LYS A 479 -4.95 -5.07 -23.77
N LYS A 480 -5.31 -3.81 -23.93
CA LYS A 480 -4.43 -2.71 -24.36
C LYS A 480 -4.25 -1.71 -23.20
N LEU A 481 -3.30 -0.79 -23.36
CA LEU A 481 -2.99 0.24 -22.37
C LEU A 481 -3.17 1.63 -22.98
N ARG A 482 -3.92 2.50 -22.30
CA ARG A 482 -4.09 3.90 -22.69
C ARG A 482 -3.62 4.84 -21.59
N GLN A 483 -3.11 6.01 -21.97
CA GLN A 483 -2.81 7.07 -21.01
C GLN A 483 -4.07 7.90 -20.77
N VAL A 484 -4.46 8.04 -19.50
CA VAL A 484 -5.62 8.85 -19.07
C VAL A 484 -5.14 9.95 -18.17
N LYS A 485 -5.50 11.18 -18.51
CA LYS A 485 -5.11 12.36 -17.73
C LYS A 485 -5.73 12.32 -16.34
N ILE A 486 -4.94 12.67 -15.34
CA ILE A 486 -5.39 12.80 -13.95
C ILE A 486 -6.10 14.15 -13.87
N GLU A 487 -7.42 14.11 -13.71
CA GLU A 487 -8.20 15.31 -13.43
C GLU A 487 -7.83 15.88 -12.03
N PRO A 488 -7.72 17.21 -11.89
CA PRO A 488 -7.19 17.88 -10.68
C PRO A 488 -8.06 17.79 -9.42
#